data_AF-A0A933GJS2-F1
#
_entry.id   AF-A0A933GJS2-F1
#
_cell.length_a   1.000
_cell.length_b   1.000
_cell.length_c   1.000
_cell.angle_alpha   90.00
_cell.angle_beta   90.00
_cell.angle_gamma   90.00
#
_symmetry.space_group_name_H-M   'P 1'
#
loop_
_entity.id
_entity.type
_entity.pdbx_description
1 polymer ?
#
loop_
_entity_poly.entity_id
_entity_poly.type
_entity_poly.pdbx_seq_one_letter_code
_entity_poly.pdbx_strand_id
1 'polypeptide(L)'
;MESLVQKKDYHWQKLMVIILLTGLGFLCFPASNVLAEQARDAPLTSTAPINQPVQPNSQVQPGQPLTFGQIQNAIDKITLQVWPEYDDPRVLVMVAGEFRDKVNYPRKFLFQAPKEADINSTCSLTADGTHLSQLYSVNKLEDSREISFNMPEPRFHYEYYYNPFNPLSESGQKTFDLSFKLPYPVDKLEVEIQQPLKATNFSLTPVSQTSGPDQGGFNAYRYVYNKLEAGQIVPFKVSYTKTDSAPSVKKTSNQSQMGSSSQPGNKSMIVILTIGAAAAMALGGYWIISGKRTVAQPAMVTTRRNAGAKHPERGGNGKGMGTVASGTKFCSSCGSRLSLKGKFCANCGAKVKS
;
A
#
# COMPACT_ATOMS: atom_id res chain seq x y z
N MET A 1 23.41 -75.92 1.81
CA MET A 1 24.88 -76.12 1.76
C MET A 1 25.43 -75.10 0.77
N GLU A 2 26.71 -74.72 0.92
CA GLU A 2 27.48 -73.84 0.00
C GLU A 2 26.89 -72.42 -0.24
N SER A 3 27.55 -71.31 0.14
CA SER A 3 28.80 -70.71 -0.36
C SER A 3 28.69 -70.24 -1.82
N LEU A 4 29.11 -69.02 -2.21
CA LEU A 4 30.45 -68.42 -2.01
C LEU A 4 30.46 -66.87 -2.16
N VAL A 5 31.38 -66.19 -1.43
CA VAL A 5 32.32 -65.11 -1.94
C VAL A 5 31.71 -63.76 -2.44
N GLN A 6 32.29 -62.56 -2.25
CA GLN A 6 33.67 -62.12 -1.91
C GLN A 6 33.74 -60.85 -1.01
N LYS A 7 34.89 -60.64 -0.34
CA LYS A 7 35.33 -59.37 0.26
C LYS A 7 36.04 -58.45 -0.75
N LYS A 8 36.11 -57.14 -0.47
CA LYS A 8 37.40 -56.40 -0.54
C LYS A 8 37.41 -55.11 0.29
N ASP A 9 38.56 -54.86 0.93
CA ASP A 9 38.85 -53.74 1.84
C ASP A 9 39.92 -52.80 1.22
N TYR A 10 39.88 -51.47 1.46
CA TYR A 10 40.98 -50.47 1.30
C TYR A 10 40.59 -49.20 2.12
N HIS A 11 41.37 -48.51 2.99
CA HIS A 11 42.78 -48.04 3.06
C HIS A 11 43.13 -46.88 2.09
N TRP A 12 43.64 -45.70 2.46
CA TRP A 12 44.08 -45.06 3.75
C TRP A 12 43.27 -43.73 4.00
N GLN A 13 43.40 -42.80 4.98
CA GLN A 13 44.46 -42.25 5.88
C GLN A 13 45.58 -41.42 5.18
N LYS A 14 46.10 -40.27 5.67
CA LYS A 14 45.83 -39.35 6.83
C LYS A 14 46.69 -38.04 6.68
N LEU A 15 46.35 -36.93 7.39
CA LEU A 15 47.17 -35.68 7.61
C LEU A 15 47.48 -34.82 6.35
N MET A 16 47.52 -33.46 6.31
CA MET A 16 48.09 -32.32 7.09
C MET A 16 49.45 -31.77 6.55
N VAL A 17 49.84 -30.55 6.98
CA VAL A 17 51.16 -29.85 6.82
C VAL A 17 51.32 -28.98 5.53
N ILE A 18 51.93 -27.76 5.50
CA ILE A 18 51.95 -26.58 6.42
C ILE A 18 52.60 -25.33 5.74
N ILE A 19 52.14 -24.12 6.11
CA ILE A 19 52.74 -22.74 6.16
C ILE A 19 54.02 -22.40 5.34
N LEU A 20 54.04 -21.23 4.64
CA LEU A 20 55.02 -20.09 4.66
C LEU A 20 54.86 -19.18 3.39
N LEU A 21 55.11 -17.86 3.35
CA LEU A 21 56.13 -17.11 4.13
C LEU A 21 57.02 -16.03 3.44
N THR A 22 56.68 -15.29 2.37
CA THR A 22 57.55 -14.20 1.84
C THR A 22 56.77 -13.03 1.20
N GLY A 23 57.25 -11.78 1.11
CA GLY A 23 58.43 -11.17 1.76
C GLY A 23 59.21 -10.15 0.90
N LEU A 24 59.04 -8.83 1.16
CA LEU A 24 59.79 -7.68 0.59
C LEU A 24 59.60 -7.43 -0.94
N GLY A 25 59.87 -6.23 -1.49
CA GLY A 25 60.34 -4.98 -0.87
C GLY A 25 60.34 -3.73 -1.79
N PHE A 26 60.84 -2.62 -1.24
CA PHE A 26 60.95 -1.26 -1.81
C PHE A 26 61.63 -1.11 -3.18
N LEU A 27 61.31 -0.02 -3.90
CA LEU A 27 62.31 0.96 -4.37
C LEU A 27 61.70 2.36 -4.66
N CYS A 28 62.52 3.38 -4.91
CA CYS A 28 62.17 4.81 -4.77
C CYS A 28 62.67 5.72 -5.91
N PHE A 29 61.83 6.69 -6.33
CA PHE A 29 62.20 8.02 -6.91
C PHE A 29 63.09 8.00 -8.21
N PRO A 30 63.45 9.16 -8.84
CA PRO A 30 63.06 10.55 -8.60
C PRO A 30 62.33 11.24 -9.80
N ALA A 31 62.09 12.55 -9.67
CA ALA A 31 61.52 13.42 -10.70
C ALA A 31 62.60 14.18 -11.50
N SER A 32 62.19 14.81 -12.61
CA SER A 32 62.95 15.85 -13.33
C SER A 32 62.04 17.01 -13.72
N ASN A 33 62.57 18.24 -13.67
CA ASN A 33 61.89 19.49 -14.04
C ASN A 33 62.13 19.84 -15.52
N VAL A 34 61.61 21.01 -15.98
CA VAL A 34 62.36 22.15 -16.60
C VAL A 34 61.50 22.93 -17.62
N LEU A 35 61.33 24.24 -17.38
CA LEU A 35 60.98 25.40 -18.27
C LEU A 35 59.77 25.28 -19.25
N ALA A 36 58.87 26.25 -19.48
CA ALA A 36 58.82 27.72 -19.36
C ALA A 36 59.35 28.54 -20.57
N GLU A 37 58.43 29.23 -21.27
CA GLU A 37 58.56 30.44 -22.11
C GLU A 37 57.10 30.92 -22.41
N GLN A 38 56.60 32.10 -22.02
CA GLN A 38 56.62 33.41 -22.71
C GLN A 38 56.30 33.40 -24.23
N ALA A 39 55.53 34.33 -24.83
CA ALA A 39 54.57 35.37 -24.37
C ALA A 39 53.86 36.01 -25.62
N ARG A 40 52.97 37.01 -25.43
CA ARG A 40 52.42 37.96 -26.46
C ARG A 40 51.34 37.37 -27.41
N ASP A 41 50.36 38.10 -27.97
CA ASP A 41 49.90 39.51 -27.87
C ASP A 41 48.34 39.59 -27.90
N ALA A 42 47.74 40.79 -27.80
CA ALA A 42 46.29 41.06 -27.75
C ALA A 42 45.76 41.72 -29.08
N PRO A 43 44.56 42.34 -29.19
CA PRO A 43 43.32 42.34 -28.38
C PRO A 43 42.01 42.13 -29.19
N LEU A 44 40.83 42.14 -28.55
CA LEU A 44 39.65 43.02 -28.84
C LEU A 44 38.27 42.51 -28.35
N THR A 45 37.54 43.45 -27.73
CA THR A 45 36.06 43.59 -27.59
C THR A 45 35.11 42.39 -27.82
N SER A 46 34.41 41.99 -26.75
CA SER A 46 32.98 41.66 -26.81
C SER A 46 32.29 41.99 -25.50
N THR A 47 31.23 42.80 -25.54
CA THR A 47 30.43 43.19 -24.35
C THR A 47 29.20 42.31 -24.21
N ALA A 48 29.19 41.45 -23.19
CA ALA A 48 28.01 40.67 -22.79
C ALA A 48 27.61 41.00 -21.34
N PRO A 49 26.31 41.22 -21.04
CA PRO A 49 25.86 41.60 -19.70
C PRO A 49 25.87 40.40 -18.73
N ILE A 50 26.31 40.66 -17.50
CA ILE A 50 26.35 39.68 -16.40
C ILE A 50 25.01 39.68 -15.66
N ASN A 51 24.33 38.53 -15.59
CA ASN A 51 23.73 37.92 -14.38
C ASN A 51 22.59 36.93 -14.71
N GLN A 52 22.82 35.64 -14.47
CA GLN A 52 21.97 34.81 -13.59
C GLN A 52 22.82 33.63 -13.05
N PRO A 53 22.96 33.44 -11.72
CA PRO A 53 23.60 32.24 -11.18
C PRO A 53 22.64 31.04 -11.21
N VAL A 54 23.03 29.98 -11.92
CA VAL A 54 22.30 28.71 -11.94
C VAL A 54 22.30 28.10 -10.53
N GLN A 55 21.12 27.95 -9.93
CA GLN A 55 20.97 27.27 -8.64
C GLN A 55 21.03 25.74 -8.84
N PRO A 56 21.90 25.00 -8.13
CA PRO A 56 22.04 23.55 -8.28
C PRO A 56 20.92 22.79 -7.54
N ASN A 57 20.71 21.54 -7.99
CA ASN A 57 19.81 20.51 -7.43
C ASN A 57 19.39 20.70 -5.97
N SER A 58 18.08 20.89 -5.74
CA SER A 58 17.45 20.79 -4.42
C SER A 58 17.48 19.35 -3.89
N GLN A 59 18.51 19.02 -3.10
CA GLN A 59 18.55 17.78 -2.33
C GLN A 59 17.54 17.84 -1.19
N VAL A 60 16.57 16.93 -1.17
CA VAL A 60 15.55 16.84 -0.10
C VAL A 60 16.15 16.11 1.10
N GLN A 61 16.37 16.82 2.21
CA GLN A 61 16.75 16.21 3.48
C GLN A 61 15.50 15.72 4.25
N PRO A 62 15.56 14.54 4.91
CA PRO A 62 14.44 14.03 5.69
C PRO A 62 14.21 14.88 6.95
N GLY A 63 12.97 15.30 7.18
CA GLY A 63 12.54 15.97 8.43
C GLY A 63 12.19 17.45 8.32
N GLN A 64 12.28 18.08 7.14
CA GLN A 64 11.74 19.44 6.97
C GLN A 64 10.23 19.44 6.69
N PRO A 65 9.46 20.41 7.22
CA PRO A 65 8.03 20.54 6.93
C PRO A 65 7.80 20.90 5.46
N LEU A 66 6.84 20.22 4.82
CA LEU A 66 6.58 20.36 3.39
C LEU A 66 6.21 21.80 3.02
N THR A 67 6.95 22.37 2.05
CA THR A 67 6.67 23.72 1.53
C THR A 67 5.64 23.67 0.41
N PHE A 68 5.02 24.82 0.10
CA PHE A 68 3.83 24.87 -0.77
C PHE A 68 4.01 24.30 -2.19
N GLY A 69 5.26 24.22 -2.70
CA GLY A 69 5.58 23.57 -3.97
C GLY A 69 5.48 22.03 -3.97
N GLN A 70 5.52 21.38 -2.81
CA GLN A 70 5.41 19.91 -2.71
C GLN A 70 3.95 19.42 -2.78
N ILE A 71 2.97 20.32 -2.62
CA ILE A 71 1.53 20.01 -2.62
C ILE A 71 1.06 19.43 -3.97
N GLN A 72 1.66 19.86 -5.09
CA GLN A 72 1.33 19.42 -6.47
C GLN A 72 1.87 18.02 -6.83
N ASN A 73 2.73 17.45 -5.98
CA ASN A 73 3.31 16.12 -6.17
C ASN A 73 2.70 15.07 -5.23
N ALA A 74 1.75 15.43 -4.37
CA ALA A 74 1.09 14.49 -3.48
C ALA A 74 0.01 13.66 -4.21
N ILE A 75 -0.12 12.41 -3.79
CA ILE A 75 -1.14 11.46 -4.24
C ILE A 75 -2.23 11.38 -3.17
N ASP A 76 -3.49 11.55 -3.56
CA ASP A 76 -4.65 11.49 -2.65
C ASP A 76 -4.87 10.04 -2.16
N LYS A 77 -4.88 9.10 -3.11
CA LYS A 77 -5.00 7.67 -2.82
C LYS A 77 -4.08 6.80 -3.65
N ILE A 78 -3.48 5.79 -3.02
CA ILE A 78 -2.97 4.58 -3.67
C ILE A 78 -3.75 3.36 -3.16
N THR A 79 -4.10 2.46 -4.07
CA THR A 79 -4.45 1.06 -3.78
C THR A 79 -3.31 0.18 -4.26
N LEU A 80 -2.74 -0.63 -3.36
CA LEU A 80 -1.73 -1.66 -3.65
C LEU A 80 -2.36 -3.04 -3.45
N GLN A 81 -2.40 -3.86 -4.51
CA GLN A 81 -2.86 -5.24 -4.46
C GLN A 81 -1.70 -6.20 -4.74
N VAL A 82 -1.56 -7.21 -3.89
CA VAL A 82 -0.43 -8.15 -3.91
C VAL A 82 -0.99 -9.57 -3.93
N TRP A 83 -0.90 -10.23 -5.09
CA TRP A 83 -1.56 -11.50 -5.36
C TRP A 83 -0.51 -12.56 -5.73
N PRO A 84 -0.01 -13.35 -4.75
CA PRO A 84 0.89 -14.48 -5.01
C PRO A 84 0.15 -15.61 -5.71
N GLU A 85 0.75 -16.24 -6.72
CA GLU A 85 0.21 -17.45 -7.36
C GLU A 85 -1.25 -17.33 -7.79
N TYR A 86 -1.63 -16.16 -8.31
CA TYR A 86 -2.98 -15.86 -8.75
C TYR A 86 -3.30 -16.59 -10.06
N ASP A 87 -2.77 -16.10 -11.18
CA ASP A 87 -2.94 -16.67 -12.52
C ASP A 87 -1.59 -17.06 -13.17
N ASP A 88 -0.50 -16.78 -12.46
CA ASP A 88 0.90 -16.99 -12.82
C ASP A 88 1.63 -17.54 -11.57
N PRO A 89 2.61 -18.45 -11.66
CA PRO A 89 3.34 -18.95 -10.48
C PRO A 89 4.17 -17.90 -9.72
N ARG A 90 4.28 -16.68 -10.28
CA ARG A 90 4.94 -15.50 -9.69
C ARG A 90 4.03 -14.76 -8.70
N VAL A 91 4.52 -13.65 -8.15
CA VAL A 91 3.67 -12.68 -7.44
C VAL A 91 3.27 -11.59 -8.43
N LEU A 92 1.97 -11.40 -8.63
CA LEU A 92 1.41 -10.23 -9.30
C LEU A 92 1.31 -9.08 -8.28
N VAL A 93 1.77 -7.90 -8.67
CA VAL A 93 1.55 -6.65 -7.95
C VAL A 93 0.83 -5.69 -8.88
N MET A 94 -0.32 -5.20 -8.46
CA MET A 94 -1.07 -4.13 -9.13
C MET A 94 -1.09 -2.90 -8.24
N VAL A 95 -0.88 -1.72 -8.82
CA VAL A 95 -0.95 -0.44 -8.13
C VAL A 95 -1.82 0.49 -8.94
N ALA A 96 -2.83 1.09 -8.31
CA ALA A 96 -3.63 2.16 -8.89
C ALA A 96 -3.66 3.35 -7.94
N GLY A 97 -3.77 4.57 -8.47
CA GLY A 97 -3.83 5.76 -7.63
C GLY A 97 -4.25 7.02 -8.37
N GLU A 98 -4.40 8.10 -7.61
CA GLU A 98 -4.89 9.39 -8.11
C GLU A 98 -4.14 10.55 -7.45
N PHE A 99 -3.55 11.42 -8.28
CA PHE A 99 -2.88 12.63 -7.81
C PHE A 99 -3.88 13.64 -7.26
N ARG A 100 -3.43 14.42 -6.26
CA ARG A 100 -4.24 15.51 -5.68
C ARG A 100 -4.39 16.69 -6.65
N ASP A 101 -3.38 16.93 -7.48
CA ASP A 101 -3.46 17.79 -8.67
C ASP A 101 -4.17 17.04 -9.80
N LYS A 102 -5.10 17.74 -10.47
CA LYS A 102 -5.94 17.19 -11.57
C LYS A 102 -5.96 18.11 -12.80
N VAL A 103 -5.05 19.08 -12.87
CA VAL A 103 -5.02 20.14 -13.90
C VAL A 103 -3.72 20.13 -14.70
N ASN A 104 -2.57 19.89 -14.05
CA ASN A 104 -1.27 19.96 -14.71
C ASN A 104 -0.88 18.64 -15.40
N TYR A 105 -1.54 18.35 -16.53
CA TYR A 105 -1.37 17.13 -17.33
C TYR A 105 -1.17 17.46 -18.82
N PRO A 106 -0.39 16.65 -19.58
CA PRO A 106 0.29 15.41 -19.18
C PRO A 106 1.51 15.66 -18.27
N ARG A 107 1.83 14.69 -17.40
CA ARG A 107 3.03 14.71 -16.54
C ARG A 107 3.83 13.41 -16.66
N LYS A 108 5.12 13.44 -16.34
CA LYS A 108 5.91 12.21 -16.17
C LYS A 108 5.70 11.63 -14.76
N PHE A 109 5.54 10.32 -14.67
CA PHE A 109 5.46 9.54 -13.44
C PHE A 109 6.68 8.62 -13.32
N LEU A 110 7.09 8.30 -12.10
CA LEU A 110 8.11 7.29 -11.82
C LEU A 110 7.69 6.40 -10.64
N PHE A 111 8.11 5.13 -10.67
CA PHE A 111 8.05 4.20 -9.55
C PHE A 111 9.26 3.26 -9.56
N GLN A 112 9.54 2.59 -8.44
CA GLN A 112 10.57 1.55 -8.36
C GLN A 112 9.92 0.17 -8.23
N ALA A 113 10.48 -0.82 -8.92
CA ALA A 113 10.07 -2.22 -8.87
C ALA A 113 11.29 -3.13 -8.61
N PRO A 114 11.09 -4.38 -8.15
CA PRO A 114 12.17 -5.35 -7.94
C PRO A 114 13.10 -5.52 -9.15
N LYS A 115 14.35 -5.91 -8.89
CA LYS A 115 15.38 -6.11 -9.93
C LYS A 115 14.97 -7.04 -11.06
N GLU A 116 14.13 -8.04 -10.79
CA GLU A 116 13.56 -8.97 -11.77
C GLU A 116 12.04 -8.83 -11.96
N ALA A 117 11.55 -7.60 -11.88
CA ALA A 117 10.17 -7.26 -12.22
C ALA A 117 9.93 -7.28 -13.74
N ASP A 118 8.89 -8.00 -14.14
CA ASP A 118 8.34 -8.10 -15.49
C ASP A 118 7.09 -7.21 -15.58
N ILE A 119 7.24 -6.05 -16.22
CA ILE A 119 6.23 -4.98 -16.23
C ILE A 119 5.16 -5.30 -17.29
N ASN A 120 3.97 -5.69 -16.84
CA ASN A 120 2.89 -6.15 -17.73
C ASN A 120 2.08 -4.97 -18.29
N SER A 121 1.83 -3.93 -17.47
CA SER A 121 1.18 -2.71 -17.95
C SER A 121 1.59 -1.46 -17.17
N THR A 122 1.54 -0.31 -17.86
CA THR A 122 1.61 1.04 -17.28
C THR A 122 0.59 1.92 -18.01
N CYS A 123 -0.34 2.52 -17.28
CA CYS A 123 -1.51 3.20 -17.82
C CYS A 123 -1.81 4.49 -17.07
N SER A 124 -2.35 5.49 -17.77
CA SER A 124 -3.30 6.42 -17.14
C SER A 124 -4.69 5.81 -17.12
N LEU A 125 -5.55 6.25 -16.21
CA LEU A 125 -6.98 5.90 -16.19
C LEU A 125 -7.81 7.14 -16.49
N THR A 126 -8.81 7.01 -17.37
CA THR A 126 -9.82 8.06 -17.58
C THR A 126 -10.75 8.21 -16.36
N ALA A 127 -11.67 9.18 -16.39
CA ALA A 127 -12.68 9.35 -15.35
C ALA A 127 -13.56 8.08 -15.16
N ASP A 128 -13.98 7.45 -16.26
CA ASP A 128 -14.74 6.19 -16.27
C ASP A 128 -13.90 4.95 -15.91
N GLY A 129 -12.57 5.07 -15.88
CA GLY A 129 -11.65 3.99 -15.51
C GLY A 129 -11.06 3.20 -16.68
N THR A 130 -11.31 3.59 -17.92
CA THR A 130 -10.66 2.99 -19.10
C THR A 130 -9.14 3.15 -19.03
N HIS A 131 -8.42 2.05 -19.29
CA HIS A 131 -6.95 2.02 -19.30
C HIS A 131 -6.40 2.68 -20.58
N LEU A 132 -5.75 3.83 -20.43
CA LEU A 132 -4.94 4.45 -21.47
C LEU A 132 -3.50 3.97 -21.32
N SER A 133 -3.16 2.81 -21.88
CA SER A 133 -1.82 2.22 -21.82
C SER A 133 -0.75 3.14 -22.42
N GLN A 134 0.41 3.19 -21.77
CA GLN A 134 1.52 4.10 -22.06
C GLN A 134 2.81 3.32 -22.27
N LEU A 135 3.67 3.80 -23.17
CA LEU A 135 5.04 3.30 -23.25
C LEU A 135 5.84 3.77 -22.05
N TYR A 136 6.63 2.86 -21.47
CA TYR A 136 7.50 3.14 -20.33
C TYR A 136 8.98 3.08 -20.70
N SER A 137 9.80 3.78 -19.92
CA SER A 137 11.27 3.72 -19.94
C SER A 137 11.77 3.08 -18.65
N VAL A 138 12.78 2.24 -18.75
CA VAL A 138 13.40 1.54 -17.60
C VAL A 138 14.82 2.03 -17.37
N ASN A 139 15.07 2.56 -16.18
CA ASN A 139 16.40 2.83 -15.66
C ASN A 139 16.81 1.69 -14.71
N LYS A 140 18.02 1.14 -14.88
CA LYS A 140 18.51 0.03 -14.06
C LYS A 140 19.27 0.57 -12.86
N LEU A 141 18.86 0.18 -11.66
CA LEU A 141 19.57 0.47 -10.41
C LEU A 141 20.22 -0.83 -9.90
N GLU A 142 20.92 -0.75 -8.77
CA GLU A 142 21.68 -1.88 -8.21
C GLU A 142 20.77 -3.04 -7.77
N ASP A 143 19.80 -2.78 -6.90
CA ASP A 143 18.85 -3.78 -6.36
C ASP A 143 17.41 -3.67 -6.90
N SER A 144 17.16 -2.69 -7.79
CA SER A 144 15.83 -2.39 -8.29
C SER A 144 15.86 -1.89 -9.74
N ARG A 145 14.69 -1.69 -10.34
CA ARG A 145 14.53 -0.92 -11.57
C ARG A 145 13.63 0.27 -11.29
N GLU A 146 13.95 1.41 -11.88
CA GLU A 146 13.07 2.57 -11.90
C GLU A 146 12.34 2.61 -13.24
N ILE A 147 11.01 2.61 -13.19
CA ILE A 147 10.13 2.63 -14.34
C ILE A 147 9.52 4.02 -14.40
N SER A 148 9.48 4.62 -15.59
CA SER A 148 8.82 5.90 -15.79
C SER A 148 8.02 5.96 -17.08
N PHE A 149 6.85 6.61 -17.04
CA PHE A 149 5.95 6.75 -18.19
C PHE A 149 5.24 8.12 -18.15
N ASN A 150 4.62 8.50 -19.28
CA ASN A 150 3.84 9.74 -19.37
C ASN A 150 2.39 9.46 -18.97
N MET A 151 1.85 10.22 -18.03
CA MET A 151 0.44 10.20 -17.63
C MET A 151 -0.32 11.35 -18.32
N PRO A 152 -1.23 11.09 -19.27
CA PRO A 152 -2.19 12.09 -19.75
C PRO A 152 -3.31 12.44 -18.75
N GLU A 153 -3.59 11.57 -17.76
CA GLU A 153 -4.68 11.75 -16.78
C GLU A 153 -4.15 11.67 -15.34
N PRO A 154 -4.78 12.31 -14.33
CA PRO A 154 -4.34 12.30 -12.93
C PRO A 154 -4.42 10.96 -12.22
N ARG A 155 -5.14 9.99 -12.80
CA ARG A 155 -5.24 8.63 -12.31
C ARG A 155 -4.25 7.73 -13.05
N PHE A 156 -3.59 6.83 -12.31
CA PHE A 156 -2.66 5.85 -12.86
C PHE A 156 -3.04 4.42 -12.48
N HIS A 157 -2.59 3.48 -13.30
CA HIS A 157 -2.51 2.06 -12.98
C HIS A 157 -1.18 1.52 -13.52
N TYR A 158 -0.52 0.63 -12.79
CA TYR A 158 0.55 -0.19 -13.31
C TYR A 158 0.56 -1.55 -12.63
N GLU A 159 1.04 -2.57 -13.34
CA GLU A 159 1.17 -3.91 -12.77
C GLU A 159 2.44 -4.62 -13.25
N TYR A 160 2.96 -5.50 -12.40
CA TYR A 160 4.13 -6.30 -12.72
C TYR A 160 4.10 -7.66 -12.02
N TYR A 161 4.76 -8.64 -12.64
CA TYR A 161 5.05 -9.93 -12.03
C TYR A 161 6.50 -9.96 -11.56
N TYR A 162 6.78 -10.61 -10.42
CA TYR A 162 8.15 -10.93 -10.01
C TYR A 162 8.21 -12.27 -9.29
N ASN A 163 9.35 -12.95 -9.35
CA ASN A 163 9.55 -14.25 -8.69
C ASN A 163 10.46 -14.13 -7.46
N PRO A 164 9.92 -14.06 -6.24
CA PRO A 164 10.73 -14.09 -5.02
C PRO A 164 11.02 -15.51 -4.50
N PHE A 165 10.45 -16.56 -5.10
CA PHE A 165 10.42 -17.92 -4.53
C PHE A 165 11.62 -18.79 -4.92
N ASN A 166 12.83 -18.21 -5.03
CA ASN A 166 13.98 -18.88 -5.65
C ASN A 166 15.12 -19.16 -4.65
N PRO A 167 15.57 -20.42 -4.47
CA PRO A 167 14.98 -21.66 -4.99
C PRO A 167 13.70 -22.05 -4.24
N LEU A 168 12.84 -22.85 -4.90
CA LEU A 168 11.63 -23.40 -4.30
C LEU A 168 12.00 -24.42 -3.20
N SER A 169 11.34 -24.34 -2.04
CA SER A 169 11.47 -25.38 -1.02
C SER A 169 10.71 -26.65 -1.42
N GLU A 170 11.34 -27.81 -1.31
CA GLU A 170 10.71 -29.13 -1.51
C GLU A 170 9.48 -29.34 -0.60
N SER A 171 9.44 -28.67 0.55
CA SER A 171 8.29 -28.68 1.48
C SER A 171 7.05 -27.95 0.98
N GLY A 172 7.15 -27.20 -0.13
CA GLY A 172 6.14 -26.23 -0.56
C GLY A 172 6.05 -24.98 0.33
N GLN A 173 6.93 -24.80 1.32
CA GLN A 173 6.98 -23.56 2.09
C GLN A 173 7.52 -22.42 1.23
N LYS A 174 6.79 -21.32 1.19
CA LYS A 174 7.11 -20.11 0.44
C LYS A 174 7.10 -18.91 1.38
N THR A 175 8.11 -18.07 1.27
CA THR A 175 8.24 -16.82 2.02
C THR A 175 8.82 -15.75 1.11
N PHE A 176 8.32 -14.51 1.20
CA PHE A 176 8.93 -13.36 0.52
C PHE A 176 8.77 -12.09 1.33
N ASP A 177 9.66 -11.13 1.08
CA ASP A 177 9.58 -9.77 1.59
C ASP A 177 9.22 -8.81 0.46
N LEU A 178 8.17 -8.03 0.67
CA LEU A 178 7.75 -6.92 -0.18
C LEU A 178 8.09 -5.60 0.51
N SER A 179 8.87 -4.75 -0.15
CA SER A 179 9.18 -3.39 0.31
C SER A 179 8.57 -2.38 -0.65
N PHE A 180 7.36 -1.91 -0.38
CA PHE A 180 6.70 -0.92 -1.23
C PHE A 180 7.21 0.48 -0.90
N LYS A 181 8.11 1.00 -1.74
CA LYS A 181 8.70 2.34 -1.60
C LYS A 181 7.86 3.38 -2.33
N LEU A 182 7.45 4.41 -1.61
CA LEU A 182 6.62 5.48 -2.16
C LEU A 182 7.46 6.47 -2.99
N PRO A 183 7.13 6.72 -4.27
CA PRO A 183 7.82 7.73 -5.08
C PRO A 183 7.40 9.18 -4.74
N TYR A 184 6.26 9.35 -4.05
CA TYR A 184 5.64 10.64 -3.73
C TYR A 184 4.97 10.60 -2.34
N PRO A 185 4.63 11.74 -1.70
CA PRO A 185 3.81 11.75 -0.50
C PRO A 185 2.39 11.24 -0.81
N VAL A 186 1.77 10.51 0.12
CA VAL A 186 0.45 9.87 -0.08
C VAL A 186 -0.48 10.15 1.09
N ASP A 187 -1.63 10.77 0.83
CA ASP A 187 -2.64 11.05 1.87
C ASP A 187 -3.26 9.74 2.40
N LYS A 188 -3.54 8.77 1.52
CA LYS A 188 -4.04 7.43 1.89
C LYS A 188 -3.43 6.30 1.06
N LEU A 189 -2.88 5.28 1.71
CA LEU A 189 -2.51 4.00 1.10
C LEU A 189 -3.43 2.90 1.65
N GLU A 190 -4.17 2.26 0.76
CA GLU A 190 -4.88 1.00 1.02
C GLU A 190 -4.03 -0.15 0.46
N VAL A 191 -3.71 -1.15 1.30
CA VAL A 191 -3.00 -2.36 0.87
C VAL A 191 -3.88 -3.58 1.08
N GLU A 192 -3.91 -4.45 0.08
CA GLU A 192 -4.59 -5.74 0.10
C GLU A 192 -3.62 -6.85 -0.34
N ILE A 193 -3.34 -7.80 0.55
CA ILE A 193 -2.53 -8.98 0.26
C ILE A 193 -3.44 -10.20 0.26
N GLN A 194 -3.38 -10.99 -0.80
CA GLN A 194 -4.28 -12.12 -1.04
C GLN A 194 -3.59 -13.44 -0.65
N GLN A 195 -4.32 -14.32 0.04
CA GLN A 195 -3.89 -15.71 0.25
C GLN A 195 -4.18 -16.52 -1.02
N PRO A 196 -3.20 -17.25 -1.60
CA PRO A 196 -3.45 -18.09 -2.77
C PRO A 196 -4.45 -19.21 -2.45
N LEU A 197 -5.23 -19.67 -3.43
CA LEU A 197 -6.06 -20.85 -3.23
C LEU A 197 -5.19 -22.08 -2.96
N LYS A 198 -5.70 -22.99 -2.12
CA LYS A 198 -5.00 -24.18 -1.59
C LYS A 198 -3.80 -23.89 -0.67
N ALA A 199 -3.37 -22.64 -0.51
CA ALA A 199 -2.30 -22.29 0.42
C ALA A 199 -2.76 -22.42 1.88
N THR A 200 -1.95 -23.09 2.70
CA THR A 200 -2.15 -23.25 4.15
C THR A 200 -1.08 -22.46 4.92
N ASN A 201 -1.21 -22.36 6.25
CA ASN A 201 -0.25 -21.67 7.13
C ASN A 201 0.04 -20.21 6.72
N PHE A 202 -0.91 -19.54 6.07
CA PHE A 202 -0.74 -18.19 5.56
C PHE A 202 -0.60 -17.19 6.70
N SER A 203 0.45 -16.36 6.63
CA SER A 203 0.83 -15.42 7.68
C SER A 203 1.47 -14.16 7.09
N LEU A 204 1.27 -13.04 7.79
CA LEU A 204 1.75 -11.72 7.41
C LEU A 204 2.42 -11.02 8.60
N THR A 205 3.53 -10.34 8.35
CA THR A 205 4.14 -9.39 9.29
C THR A 205 4.35 -8.06 8.55
N PRO A 206 3.75 -6.93 8.99
CA PRO A 206 2.84 -6.79 10.13
C PRO A 206 1.53 -7.57 9.95
N VAL A 207 0.86 -7.92 11.06
CA VAL A 207 -0.47 -8.56 11.03
C VAL A 207 -1.49 -7.59 10.45
N SER A 208 -2.44 -8.10 9.66
CA SER A 208 -3.48 -7.32 8.98
C SER A 208 -4.40 -6.58 9.95
N GLN A 209 -4.79 -5.35 9.61
CA GLN A 209 -5.78 -4.58 10.38
C GLN A 209 -7.18 -5.19 10.28
N THR A 210 -7.54 -5.70 9.10
CA THR A 210 -8.75 -6.50 8.87
C THR A 210 -8.45 -7.61 7.85
N SER A 211 -9.23 -8.68 7.89
CA SER A 211 -9.19 -9.75 6.88
C SER A 211 -10.59 -10.28 6.60
N GLY A 212 -10.76 -10.91 5.44
CA GLY A 212 -12.02 -11.53 5.03
C GLY A 212 -12.08 -11.80 3.53
N PRO A 213 -13.08 -12.57 3.06
CA PRO A 213 -13.22 -12.90 1.65
C PRO A 213 -13.36 -11.65 0.78
N ASP A 214 -12.75 -11.67 -0.41
CA ASP A 214 -13.01 -10.72 -1.48
C ASP A 214 -14.17 -11.20 -2.39
N GLN A 215 -14.37 -10.52 -3.52
CA GLN A 215 -15.41 -10.89 -4.51
C GLN A 215 -15.05 -12.13 -5.35
N GLY A 216 -13.78 -12.55 -5.38
CA GLY A 216 -13.32 -13.80 -6.00
C GLY A 216 -13.37 -15.01 -5.07
N GLY A 217 -13.70 -14.81 -3.78
CA GLY A 217 -13.71 -15.85 -2.76
C GLY A 217 -12.36 -16.12 -2.09
N PHE A 218 -11.35 -15.26 -2.31
CA PHE A 218 -10.04 -15.39 -1.67
C PHE A 218 -10.03 -14.71 -0.30
N ASN A 219 -9.31 -15.28 0.66
CA ASN A 219 -9.00 -14.59 1.91
C ASN A 219 -8.03 -13.43 1.61
N ALA A 220 -8.52 -12.20 1.78
CA ALA A 220 -7.75 -10.98 1.52
C ALA A 220 -7.53 -10.20 2.83
N TYR A 221 -6.30 -9.74 3.01
CA TYR A 221 -5.75 -9.20 4.25
C TYR A 221 -5.35 -7.75 4.04
N ARG A 222 -5.89 -6.85 4.86
CA ARG A 222 -6.03 -5.43 4.51
C ARG A 222 -5.40 -4.50 5.54
N TYR A 223 -4.88 -3.39 5.02
CA TYR A 223 -4.22 -2.33 5.78
C TYR A 223 -4.62 -0.98 5.22
N VAL A 224 -4.85 -0.01 6.10
CA VAL A 224 -4.98 1.41 5.75
C VAL A 224 -3.89 2.19 6.47
N TYR A 225 -3.12 2.94 5.69
CA TYR A 225 -2.14 3.89 6.16
C TYR A 225 -2.54 5.28 5.65
N ASN A 226 -2.20 6.34 6.38
CA ASN A 226 -2.57 7.71 6.04
C ASN A 226 -1.36 8.64 6.27
N LYS A 227 -1.23 9.68 5.44
CA LYS A 227 -0.15 10.69 5.51
C LYS A 227 1.24 10.06 5.54
N LEU A 228 1.58 9.38 4.45
CA LEU A 228 2.89 8.78 4.23
C LEU A 228 3.79 9.73 3.43
N GLU A 229 5.08 9.73 3.73
CA GLU A 229 6.06 10.64 3.13
C GLU A 229 6.73 10.05 1.87
N ALA A 230 7.24 10.93 1.00
CA ALA A 230 8.01 10.50 -0.16
C ALA A 230 9.27 9.72 0.26
N GLY A 231 9.58 8.64 -0.44
CA GLY A 231 10.69 7.74 -0.14
C GLY A 231 10.44 6.76 1.01
N GLN A 232 9.34 6.89 1.76
CA GLN A 232 8.98 5.96 2.82
C GLN A 232 8.74 4.55 2.26
N ILE A 233 9.20 3.54 2.99
CA ILE A 233 9.00 2.13 2.65
C ILE A 233 7.90 1.55 3.55
N VAL A 234 6.96 0.82 2.96
CA VAL A 234 5.93 0.05 3.64
C VAL A 234 6.26 -1.45 3.47
N PRO A 235 6.83 -2.10 4.50
CA PRO A 235 7.32 -3.48 4.40
C PRO A 235 6.25 -4.51 4.77
N PHE A 236 6.27 -5.66 4.09
CA PHE A 236 5.49 -6.84 4.43
C PHE A 236 6.33 -8.11 4.22
N LYS A 237 6.41 -8.96 5.25
CA LYS A 237 6.83 -10.35 5.12
C LYS A 237 5.58 -11.22 4.95
N VAL A 238 5.56 -12.03 3.88
CA VAL A 238 4.46 -12.94 3.55
C VAL A 238 5.00 -14.37 3.61
N SER A 239 4.31 -15.29 4.28
CA SER A 239 4.71 -16.71 4.35
C SER A 239 3.51 -17.66 4.32
N TYR A 240 3.61 -18.76 3.59
CA TYR A 240 2.57 -19.79 3.46
C TYR A 240 3.14 -21.13 2.95
N THR A 241 2.37 -22.20 3.09
CA THR A 241 2.70 -23.53 2.53
C THR A 241 1.77 -23.84 1.35
N LYS A 242 2.32 -24.15 0.17
CA LYS A 242 1.58 -24.57 -1.02
C LYS A 242 2.43 -25.54 -1.86
N THR A 243 2.00 -26.79 -1.92
CA THR A 243 2.77 -27.89 -2.53
C THR A 243 2.50 -28.09 -4.03
N ASP A 244 1.37 -27.61 -4.56
CA ASP A 244 1.10 -27.65 -6.00
C ASP A 244 1.61 -26.38 -6.70
N SER A 245 2.20 -26.53 -7.89
CA SER A 245 2.73 -25.41 -8.69
C SER A 245 1.68 -24.69 -9.55
N ALA A 246 0.43 -25.16 -9.54
CA ALA A 246 -0.65 -24.55 -10.32
C ALA A 246 -1.16 -23.25 -9.64
N PRO A 247 -1.28 -22.13 -10.38
CA PRO A 247 -1.90 -20.91 -9.87
C PRO A 247 -3.35 -21.13 -9.43
N SER A 248 -3.88 -20.17 -8.67
CA SER A 248 -5.22 -20.17 -8.11
C SER A 248 -6.32 -20.10 -9.19
N VAL A 249 -6.05 -19.37 -10.27
CA VAL A 249 -6.89 -19.12 -11.43
C VAL A 249 -6.13 -19.59 -12.67
N LYS A 250 -6.83 -20.10 -13.68
CA LYS A 250 -6.22 -20.42 -14.97
C LYS A 250 -6.28 -19.19 -15.88
N LYS A 251 -5.14 -18.76 -16.44
CA LYS A 251 -5.12 -17.79 -17.55
C LYS A 251 -5.91 -18.37 -18.73
N THR A 252 -7.12 -17.86 -18.95
CA THR A 252 -7.89 -18.15 -20.17
C THR A 252 -7.27 -17.37 -21.32
N SER A 253 -6.60 -18.07 -22.24
CA SER A 253 -5.93 -17.47 -23.39
C SER A 253 -6.93 -17.00 -24.45
N ASN A 254 -7.53 -15.82 -24.23
CA ASN A 254 -8.17 -15.05 -25.30
C ASN A 254 -7.08 -14.50 -26.23
N GLN A 255 -6.52 -15.39 -27.07
CA GLN A 255 -5.59 -15.03 -28.12
C GLN A 255 -6.34 -14.23 -29.19
N SER A 256 -6.35 -12.91 -29.02
CA SER A 256 -7.01 -11.97 -29.94
C SER A 256 -6.33 -12.02 -31.31
N GLN A 257 -6.90 -12.79 -32.24
CA GLN A 257 -6.49 -12.75 -33.64
C GLN A 257 -6.70 -11.34 -34.19
N MET A 258 -5.68 -10.81 -34.87
CA MET A 258 -5.77 -9.58 -35.65
C MET A 258 -6.70 -9.84 -36.84
N GLY A 259 -7.96 -9.39 -36.77
CA GLY A 259 -8.99 -9.68 -37.78
C GLY A 259 -10.04 -8.58 -37.88
N SER A 260 -9.90 -7.72 -38.88
CA SER A 260 -10.79 -6.57 -39.10
C SER A 260 -12.15 -7.00 -39.66
N SER A 261 -13.23 -6.79 -38.89
CA SER A 261 -14.57 -6.52 -39.46
C SER A 261 -15.46 -5.80 -38.45
N SER A 262 -16.36 -4.95 -38.93
CA SER A 262 -17.17 -4.03 -38.13
C SER A 262 -18.67 -4.34 -38.21
N GLN A 263 -19.24 -4.88 -37.12
CA GLN A 263 -20.66 -4.75 -36.78
C GLN A 263 -20.84 -4.86 -35.26
N PRO A 264 -21.91 -4.28 -34.67
CA PRO A 264 -22.05 -4.12 -33.23
C PRO A 264 -22.84 -5.26 -32.56
N GLY A 265 -22.80 -5.28 -31.23
CA GLY A 265 -23.91 -5.83 -30.45
C GLY A 265 -23.64 -7.14 -29.71
N ASN A 266 -22.75 -7.13 -28.72
CA ASN A 266 -23.08 -7.83 -27.49
C ASN A 266 -22.53 -7.10 -26.24
N LYS A 267 -23.35 -7.01 -25.18
CA LYS A 267 -23.03 -6.25 -23.96
C LYS A 267 -22.32 -7.14 -22.94
N SER A 268 -21.06 -7.47 -23.20
CA SER A 268 -20.21 -8.14 -22.19
C SER A 268 -19.69 -7.11 -21.20
N MET A 269 -20.04 -7.23 -19.91
CA MET A 269 -19.54 -6.34 -18.87
C MET A 269 -18.11 -6.72 -18.48
N ILE A 270 -17.17 -5.79 -18.69
CA ILE A 270 -15.90 -5.77 -17.96
C ILE A 270 -16.03 -4.67 -16.88
N VAL A 271 -16.53 -5.06 -15.71
CA VAL A 271 -16.56 -4.19 -14.52
C VAL A 271 -15.38 -4.60 -13.62
N ILE A 272 -14.21 -4.11 -13.98
CA ILE A 272 -13.04 -4.06 -13.10
C ILE A 272 -13.01 -2.65 -12.48
N LEU A 273 -12.53 -2.50 -11.24
CA LEU A 273 -12.47 -1.24 -10.46
C LEU A 273 -13.78 -0.68 -9.84
N THR A 274 -14.67 -1.52 -9.29
CA THR A 274 -15.71 -1.05 -8.31
C THR A 274 -15.33 -1.28 -6.84
N ILE A 275 -14.12 -1.77 -6.56
CA ILE A 275 -13.67 -2.24 -5.24
C ILE A 275 -13.49 -1.09 -4.23
N GLY A 276 -13.20 0.14 -4.68
CA GLY A 276 -12.82 1.27 -3.81
C GLY A 276 -13.93 1.85 -2.90
N ALA A 277 -15.20 1.50 -3.09
CA ALA A 277 -16.33 2.12 -2.39
C ALA A 277 -17.01 1.24 -1.33
N ALA A 278 -16.99 -0.10 -1.48
CA ALA A 278 -17.78 -1.01 -0.64
C ALA A 278 -17.27 -1.10 0.81
N ALA A 279 -15.96 -0.98 1.02
CA ALA A 279 -15.32 -1.11 2.34
C ALA A 279 -15.83 -0.08 3.38
N ALA A 280 -16.25 1.11 2.93
CA ALA A 280 -16.79 2.15 3.81
C ALA A 280 -18.17 1.77 4.39
N MET A 281 -19.01 1.07 3.62
CA MET A 281 -20.37 0.73 4.04
C MET A 281 -20.41 -0.46 5.02
N ALA A 282 -19.52 -1.44 4.85
CA ALA A 282 -19.43 -2.60 5.75
C ALA A 282 -19.09 -2.18 7.19
N LEU A 283 -18.11 -1.29 7.36
CA LEU A 283 -17.67 -0.79 8.67
C LEU A 283 -18.76 0.06 9.36
N GLY A 284 -19.46 0.92 8.61
CA GLY A 284 -20.56 1.73 9.14
C GLY A 284 -21.75 0.89 9.60
N GLY A 285 -22.16 -0.12 8.81
CA GLY A 285 -23.29 -0.99 9.16
C GLY A 285 -23.03 -1.84 10.41
N TYR A 286 -21.83 -2.42 10.55
CA TYR A 286 -21.51 -3.29 11.66
C TYR A 286 -21.53 -2.58 13.02
N TRP A 287 -21.02 -1.34 13.10
CA TRP A 287 -21.01 -0.56 14.36
C TRP A 287 -22.42 -0.17 14.84
N ILE A 288 -23.32 0.16 13.91
CA ILE A 288 -24.72 0.52 14.22
C ILE A 288 -25.52 -0.67 14.77
N ILE A 289 -25.18 -1.90 14.37
CA ILE A 289 -25.88 -3.14 14.80
C ILE A 289 -25.26 -3.72 16.08
N SER A 290 -23.92 -3.67 16.23
CA SER A 290 -23.22 -4.18 17.42
C SER A 290 -23.42 -3.31 18.65
N GLY A 291 -23.56 -1.98 18.51
CA GLY A 291 -23.82 -1.05 19.61
C GLY A 291 -25.18 -1.17 20.32
N LYS A 292 -25.96 -2.24 20.05
CA LYS A 292 -27.31 -2.48 20.60
C LYS A 292 -27.46 -3.85 21.29
N ARG A 293 -26.52 -4.23 22.16
CA ARG A 293 -26.65 -5.44 22.99
C ARG A 293 -26.45 -5.15 24.48
N THR A 294 -27.58 -5.10 25.18
CA THR A 294 -27.76 -5.44 26.61
C THR A 294 -26.71 -4.94 27.60
N VAL A 295 -26.93 -3.74 28.16
CA VAL A 295 -26.51 -3.47 29.54
C VAL A 295 -27.39 -4.31 30.46
N ALA A 296 -26.83 -5.38 31.04
CA ALA A 296 -27.51 -6.13 32.09
C ALA A 296 -27.63 -5.25 33.35
N GLN A 297 -28.81 -5.25 33.97
CA GLN A 297 -29.01 -4.51 35.22
C GLN A 297 -28.29 -5.24 36.36
N PRO A 298 -27.49 -4.56 37.21
CA PRO A 298 -26.93 -5.17 38.40
C PRO A 298 -28.04 -5.50 39.40
N ALA A 299 -27.99 -6.69 40.00
CA ALA A 299 -28.97 -7.13 40.98
C ALA A 299 -28.95 -6.23 42.22
N MET A 300 -30.12 -5.77 42.66
CA MET A 300 -30.25 -4.88 43.80
C MET A 300 -29.97 -5.65 45.11
N VAL A 301 -28.92 -5.26 45.82
CA VAL A 301 -28.50 -5.90 47.09
C VAL A 301 -29.57 -5.68 48.16
N THR A 302 -29.80 -6.72 48.97
CA THR A 302 -30.83 -6.74 50.01
C THR A 302 -30.57 -5.73 51.12
N THR A 303 -31.60 -5.01 51.56
CA THR A 303 -31.64 -4.38 52.89
C THR A 303 -32.85 -4.88 53.67
N ARG A 304 -32.60 -5.58 54.77
CA ARG A 304 -33.58 -6.29 55.58
C ARG A 304 -33.85 -5.50 56.87
N ARG A 305 -35.01 -4.85 56.99
CA ARG A 305 -35.50 -4.31 58.26
C ARG A 305 -36.97 -4.62 58.48
N ASN A 306 -37.25 -5.32 59.59
CA ASN A 306 -38.60 -5.57 60.07
C ASN A 306 -39.05 -4.42 60.98
N ALA A 307 -40.23 -3.87 60.72
CA ALA A 307 -41.20 -3.39 61.72
C ALA A 307 -42.49 -3.04 60.97
N GLY A 308 -43.66 -3.42 61.49
CA GLY A 308 -44.94 -3.18 60.83
C GLY A 308 -45.83 -2.20 61.61
N ALA A 309 -46.67 -1.45 60.89
CA ALA A 309 -47.85 -0.80 61.44
C ALA A 309 -48.92 -0.58 60.36
N LYS A 310 -50.17 -0.50 60.82
CA LYS A 310 -51.43 -0.55 60.06
C LYS A 310 -51.75 0.76 59.29
N HIS A 311 -52.64 0.63 58.30
CA HIS A 311 -53.59 1.61 57.74
C HIS A 311 -54.18 2.63 58.75
N PRO A 312 -54.87 3.73 58.32
CA PRO A 312 -54.84 4.46 57.03
C PRO A 312 -55.02 6.02 57.12
N GLU A 313 -55.25 6.65 55.95
CA GLU A 313 -56.14 7.82 55.67
C GLU A 313 -55.69 9.31 55.65
N ARG A 314 -56.15 9.96 54.56
CA ARG A 314 -56.64 11.35 54.35
C ARG A 314 -55.72 12.60 54.44
N GLY A 315 -55.75 13.37 53.33
CA GLY A 315 -55.53 14.83 53.28
C GLY A 315 -54.16 15.27 52.70
N GLY A 316 -54.06 16.21 51.74
CA GLY A 316 -55.12 16.81 50.91
C GLY A 316 -54.61 18.00 50.04
N ASN A 317 -55.09 18.06 48.78
CA ASN A 317 -55.18 19.25 47.90
C ASN A 317 -53.89 20.10 47.63
N GLY A 318 -53.27 19.90 46.47
CA GLY A 318 -52.24 20.78 45.89
C GLY A 318 -52.33 20.81 44.35
N LYS A 319 -52.15 21.98 43.71
CA LYS A 319 -52.48 22.23 42.29
C LYS A 319 -51.25 22.43 41.39
N GLY A 320 -51.40 22.16 40.09
CA GLY A 320 -50.42 22.47 39.02
C GLY A 320 -49.48 21.31 38.73
N MET A 321 -49.65 20.47 37.69
CA MET A 321 -49.82 20.74 36.25
C MET A 321 -48.63 21.53 35.65
N GLY A 322 -47.75 20.80 34.94
CA GLY A 322 -46.52 21.33 34.35
C GLY A 322 -45.85 20.40 33.35
N THR A 323 -46.63 19.53 32.68
CA THR A 323 -46.12 18.52 31.73
C THR A 323 -45.66 19.14 30.41
N VAL A 324 -44.39 19.54 30.34
CA VAL A 324 -43.75 19.87 29.05
C VAL A 324 -43.22 18.59 28.42
N ALA A 325 -43.96 18.06 27.44
CA ALA A 325 -43.52 16.95 26.61
C ALA A 325 -42.31 17.37 25.76
N SER A 326 -41.09 17.11 26.26
CA SER A 326 -39.83 17.50 25.64
C SER A 326 -39.50 16.64 24.41
N GLY A 327 -40.22 16.87 23.30
CA GLY A 327 -39.94 16.24 22.01
C GLY A 327 -38.50 16.48 21.57
N THR A 328 -37.71 15.41 21.45
CA THR A 328 -36.29 15.51 21.13
C THR A 328 -36.08 15.93 19.68
N LYS A 329 -35.87 17.22 19.42
CA LYS A 329 -35.38 17.73 18.14
C LYS A 329 -33.93 17.26 17.91
N PHE A 330 -33.59 16.96 16.65
CA PHE A 330 -32.24 16.56 16.23
C PHE A 330 -31.71 17.53 15.16
N CYS A 331 -30.39 17.67 15.06
CA CYS A 331 -29.74 18.55 14.10
C CYS A 331 -29.79 17.95 12.68
N SER A 332 -30.47 18.62 11.75
CA SER A 332 -30.56 18.20 10.34
C SER A 332 -29.22 18.15 9.60
N SER A 333 -28.15 18.73 10.16
CA SER A 333 -26.81 18.76 9.56
C SER A 333 -25.82 17.75 10.16
N CYS A 334 -26.12 17.10 11.29
CA CYS A 334 -25.21 16.13 11.92
C CYS A 334 -25.85 15.05 12.80
N GLY A 335 -27.19 14.98 12.88
CA GLY A 335 -27.92 13.96 13.66
C GLY A 335 -27.85 14.08 15.18
N SER A 336 -27.04 14.97 15.76
CA SER A 336 -26.95 15.15 17.21
C SER A 336 -28.25 15.74 17.82
N ARG A 337 -28.52 15.43 19.10
CA ARG A 337 -29.69 15.97 19.84
C ARG A 337 -29.52 17.48 20.08
N LEU A 338 -30.57 18.25 19.84
CA LEU A 338 -30.56 19.70 20.05
C LEU A 338 -31.06 20.07 21.45
N SER A 339 -30.34 20.99 22.11
CA SER A 339 -30.87 21.71 23.27
C SER A 339 -32.00 22.66 22.81
N LEU A 340 -33.17 22.58 23.46
CA LEU A 340 -34.40 23.30 23.06
C LEU A 340 -34.30 24.83 23.07
N LYS A 341 -33.20 25.40 23.57
CA LYS A 341 -32.96 26.86 23.63
C LYS A 341 -31.74 27.33 22.81
N GLY A 342 -31.04 26.43 22.11
CA GLY A 342 -29.85 26.76 21.32
C GLY A 342 -30.19 27.26 19.91
N LYS A 343 -29.72 28.47 19.55
CA LYS A 343 -29.79 28.98 18.15
C LYS A 343 -28.84 28.25 17.19
N PHE A 344 -27.86 27.52 17.72
CA PHE A 344 -26.84 26.77 16.98
C PHE A 344 -26.65 25.39 17.62
N CYS A 345 -26.23 24.41 16.81
CA CYS A 345 -25.92 23.06 17.25
C CYS A 345 -24.57 23.04 18.00
N ALA A 346 -24.57 22.60 19.26
CA ALA A 346 -23.36 22.51 20.08
C ALA A 346 -22.29 21.53 19.54
N ASN A 347 -22.66 20.59 18.68
CA ASN A 347 -21.75 19.56 18.14
C ASN A 347 -21.12 19.91 16.78
N CYS A 348 -21.71 20.84 16.01
CA CYS A 348 -21.22 21.16 14.65
C CYS A 348 -21.38 22.64 14.24
N GLY A 349 -21.81 23.53 15.15
CA GLY A 349 -22.01 24.96 14.87
C GLY A 349 -23.19 25.30 13.94
N ALA A 350 -23.81 24.32 13.27
CA ALA A 350 -24.91 24.58 12.33
C ALA A 350 -26.08 25.32 12.98
N LYS A 351 -26.56 26.40 12.34
CA LYS A 351 -27.70 27.20 12.80
C LYS A 351 -28.97 26.37 12.83
N VAL A 352 -29.64 26.35 13.98
CA VAL A 352 -30.93 25.67 14.14
C VAL A 352 -32.00 26.48 13.43
N LYS A 353 -32.65 25.89 12.41
CA LYS A 353 -33.93 26.40 11.90
C LYS A 353 -34.99 26.08 12.97
N SER A 354 -35.64 27.13 13.48
CA SER A 354 -36.56 27.12 14.63
C SER A 354 -37.85 26.34 14.35
#